data_AF-A0BXV9-F1
#
_entry.id   AF-A0BXV9-F1
#
_cell.length_a   1.000
_cell.length_b   1.000
_cell.length_c   1.000
_cell.angle_alpha   90.00
_cell.angle_beta   90.00
_cell.angle_gamma   90.00
#
_symmetry.space_group_name_H-M   'P 1'
#
loop_
_entity.id
_entity.type
_entity.pdbx_description
1 polymer ?
#
loop_
_entity_poly.entity_id
_entity_poly.type
_entity_poly.pdbx_seq_one_letter_code
_entity_poly.pdbx_strand_id
1 'polypeptide(L)'
;MQTVKIHKTFAEYQIEVNEQGKIWIMEIRYSTLWQFYQKLKKLFGIQLTFPSKHIFGNLCPDTLKKRAIGIQQFLQELSSNYKLINSDECSQFLTKQKHYGTHIIDLTEIEEFSLDT
;
A
#
# COMPACT_ATOMS: atom_id res chain seq x y z
N MET A 1 -8.25 -2.75 5.08
CA MET A 1 -8.76 -3.76 4.10
C MET A 1 -7.96 -3.69 2.78
N GLN A 2 -7.83 -4.78 2.01
CA GLN A 2 -7.18 -4.78 0.67
C GLN A 2 -8.11 -5.32 -0.41
N THR A 3 -8.26 -4.58 -1.51
CA THR A 3 -9.09 -4.97 -2.68
C THR A 3 -8.26 -4.93 -3.96
N VAL A 4 -8.57 -5.75 -4.96
CA VAL A 4 -7.88 -5.75 -6.27
C VAL A 4 -8.86 -5.32 -7.37
N LYS A 5 -8.56 -4.22 -8.05
CA LYS A 5 -9.24 -3.76 -9.26
C LYS A 5 -8.54 -4.30 -10.50
N ILE A 6 -9.25 -5.09 -11.30
CA ILE A 6 -8.70 -5.69 -12.53
C ILE A 6 -9.14 -4.85 -13.73
N HIS A 7 -8.16 -4.40 -14.51
CA HIS A 7 -8.35 -3.71 -15.78
C HIS A 7 -7.98 -4.64 -16.94
N LYS A 8 -8.30 -4.22 -18.17
CA LYS A 8 -8.07 -5.02 -19.39
C LYS A 8 -6.62 -5.49 -19.55
N THR A 9 -5.64 -4.71 -19.07
CA THR A 9 -4.21 -4.99 -19.26
C THR A 9 -3.38 -4.93 -17.97
N PHE A 10 -3.96 -4.53 -16.84
CA PHE A 10 -3.24 -4.40 -15.57
C PHE A 10 -4.18 -4.61 -14.37
N ALA A 11 -3.60 -4.67 -13.17
CA ALA A 11 -4.36 -4.70 -11.92
C ALA A 11 -3.81 -3.66 -10.95
N GLU A 12 -4.72 -3.07 -10.18
CA GLU A 12 -4.46 -2.11 -9.11
C GLU A 12 -4.90 -2.68 -7.78
N TYR A 13 -4.11 -2.45 -6.76
CA TYR A 13 -4.37 -2.84 -5.38
C TYR A 13 -4.84 -1.59 -4.65
N GLN A 14 -6.03 -1.67 -4.06
CA GLN A 14 -6.52 -0.69 -3.10
C GLN A 14 -6.08 -1.13 -1.72
N ILE A 15 -5.33 -0.28 -1.03
CA ILE A 15 -4.72 -0.56 0.26
C ILE A 15 -5.12 0.55 1.20
N GLU A 16 -5.78 0.18 2.29
CA GLU A 16 -6.06 1.11 3.38
C GLU A 16 -4.78 1.42 4.16
N VAL A 17 -4.48 2.70 4.30
CA VAL A 17 -3.30 3.21 5.01
C VAL A 17 -3.77 4.02 6.21
N ASN A 18 -3.26 3.69 7.39
CA ASN A 18 -3.44 4.48 8.60
C ASN A 18 -2.13 5.22 8.90
N GLU A 19 -2.17 6.54 8.76
CA GLU A 19 -1.05 7.45 9.03
C GLU A 19 -1.50 8.44 10.12
N GLN A 20 -0.96 8.29 11.33
CA GLN A 20 -1.22 9.22 12.45
C GLN A 20 -2.72 9.45 12.73
N GLY A 21 -3.54 8.40 12.62
CA GLY A 21 -4.98 8.47 12.84
C GLY A 21 -5.80 8.87 11.61
N LYS A 22 -5.15 9.26 10.50
CA LYS A 22 -5.83 9.52 9.23
C LYS A 22 -5.86 8.27 8.37
N ILE A 23 -7.05 7.87 7.94
CA ILE A 23 -7.24 6.71 7.07
C ILE A 23 -7.47 7.18 5.64
N TRP A 24 -6.76 6.59 4.69
CA TRP A 24 -6.94 6.86 3.27
C TRP A 24 -6.69 5.61 2.44
N ILE A 25 -7.21 5.61 1.21
CA ILE A 25 -7.05 4.49 0.28
C ILE A 25 -5.94 4.79 -0.72
N MET A 26 -4.90 3.98 -0.69
CA MET A 26 -3.82 3.97 -1.68
C MET A 26 -4.21 3.04 -2.83
N GLU A 27 -4.36 3.58 -4.03
CA GLU A 27 -4.55 2.81 -5.26
C GLU A 27 -3.21 2.66 -5.98
N ILE A 28 -2.67 1.44 -6.05
CA ILE A 28 -1.31 1.25 -6.52
C ILE A 28 -1.13 -0.02 -7.35
N ARG A 29 -0.28 0.06 -8.38
CA ARG A 29 0.10 -1.11 -9.19
C ARG A 29 1.26 -1.89 -8.54
N TYR A 30 1.26 -3.20 -8.74
CA TYR A 30 2.36 -4.08 -8.31
C TYR A 30 3.74 -3.59 -8.76
N SER A 31 3.86 -3.09 -10.00
CA SER A 31 5.14 -2.61 -10.54
C SER A 31 5.69 -1.40 -9.78
N THR A 32 4.82 -0.51 -9.31
CA THR A 32 5.21 0.65 -8.50
C THR A 32 5.74 0.20 -7.13
N LEU A 33 5.04 -0.74 -6.47
CA LEU A 33 5.49 -1.32 -5.21
C LEU A 33 6.80 -2.11 -5.36
N TRP A 34 6.97 -2.84 -6.47
CA TRP A 34 8.22 -3.55 -6.77
C TRP A 34 9.39 -2.58 -6.89
N GLN A 35 9.23 -1.46 -7.60
CA GLN A 35 10.26 -0.43 -7.73
C GLN A 35 10.64 0.17 -6.37
N PHE A 36 9.63 0.44 -5.53
CA PHE A 36 9.85 0.94 -4.18
C PHE A 36 10.62 -0.05 -3.31
N TYR A 37 10.22 -1.33 -3.32
CA TYR A 37 10.95 -2.41 -2.63
C TYR A 37 12.43 -2.48 -3.07
N GLN A 38 12.70 -2.44 -4.38
CA GLN A 38 14.07 -2.48 -4.90
C GLN A 38 14.90 -1.26 -4.45
N LYS A 39 14.27 -0.07 -4.38
CA LYS A 39 14.91 1.14 -3.84
C LYS A 39 15.30 0.95 -2.38
N LEU A 40 14.37 0.48 -1.54
CA LEU A 40 14.64 0.25 -0.13
C LEU A 40 15.73 -0.80 0.10
N LYS A 41 15.67 -1.92 -0.65
CA LYS A 41 16.69 -2.98 -0.61
C LYS A 41 18.09 -2.43 -0.92
N LYS A 42 18.21 -1.55 -1.92
CA LYS A 42 19.49 -0.95 -2.32
C LYS A 42 20.03 0.02 -1.26
N LEU A 43 19.18 0.84 -0.66
CA LEU A 43 19.60 1.89 0.28
C LEU A 43 19.88 1.35 1.68
N PHE A 44 19.06 0.41 2.15
CA PHE A 44 19.12 -0.07 3.53
C PHE A 44 19.67 -1.49 3.67
N GLY A 45 19.98 -2.18 2.55
CA GLY A 45 20.49 -3.55 2.58
C GLY A 45 19.49 -4.59 3.10
N ILE A 46 18.21 -4.23 3.14
CA ILE A 46 17.15 -5.05 3.75
C ILE A 46 16.72 -6.19 2.85
N GLN A 47 16.38 -7.34 3.46
CA GLN A 47 15.82 -8.50 2.77
C GLN A 47 14.33 -8.65 3.08
N LEU A 48 13.54 -7.62 2.81
CA LEU A 48 12.08 -7.75 2.92
C LEU A 48 11.57 -8.76 1.90
N THR A 49 10.53 -9.49 2.27
CA THR A 49 9.87 -10.45 1.38
C THR A 49 9.00 -9.68 0.39
N PHE A 50 9.12 -9.97 -0.90
CA PHE A 50 8.24 -9.38 -1.91
C PHE A 50 7.83 -10.41 -2.97
N PRO A 51 6.56 -10.48 -3.38
CA PRO A 51 6.08 -11.48 -4.33
C PRO A 51 6.80 -11.38 -5.68
N SER A 52 7.19 -12.52 -6.25
CA SER A 52 7.98 -12.58 -7.49
C SER A 52 7.20 -12.11 -8.72
N LYS A 53 7.95 -11.71 -9.76
CA LYS A 53 7.37 -11.34 -11.05
C LYS A 53 6.95 -12.60 -11.81
N HIS A 54 5.64 -12.82 -11.90
CA HIS A 54 5.08 -13.79 -12.85
C HIS A 54 5.06 -13.22 -14.27
N ILE A 55 5.60 -13.96 -15.24
CA ILE A 55 5.70 -13.62 -16.68
C ILE A 55 4.51 -14.21 -17.47
N PHE A 56 3.82 -15.22 -16.91
CA PHE A 56 2.62 -15.84 -17.47
C PHE A 56 1.45 -15.75 -16.48
N GLY A 57 0.22 -15.52 -16.97
CA GLY A 57 -0.99 -15.52 -16.14
C GLY A 57 -1.05 -14.37 -15.12
N ASN A 58 -0.54 -13.21 -15.48
CA ASN A 58 -0.31 -12.06 -14.58
C ASN A 58 -1.60 -11.51 -13.96
N LEU A 59 -2.72 -11.71 -14.65
CA LEU A 59 -4.07 -11.27 -14.27
C LEU A 59 -4.95 -12.44 -13.85
N CYS A 60 -4.41 -13.67 -13.78
CA CYS A 60 -5.15 -14.81 -13.27
C CYS A 60 -5.48 -14.58 -11.78
N PRO A 61 -6.68 -14.95 -11.31
CA PRO A 61 -7.11 -14.71 -9.94
C PRO A 61 -6.12 -15.22 -8.89
N ASP A 62 -5.53 -16.40 -9.09
CA ASP A 62 -4.55 -16.98 -8.15
C ASP A 62 -3.27 -16.16 -8.07
N THR A 63 -2.78 -15.66 -9.20
CA THR A 63 -1.61 -14.76 -9.26
C THR A 63 -1.89 -13.45 -8.53
N LEU A 64 -3.08 -12.89 -8.73
CA LEU A 64 -3.49 -11.64 -8.08
C LEU A 64 -3.64 -11.82 -6.57
N LYS A 65 -4.23 -12.93 -6.12
CA LYS A 65 -4.35 -13.29 -4.69
C LYS A 65 -2.98 -13.49 -4.05
N LYS A 66 -2.07 -14.25 -4.67
CA LYS A 66 -0.70 -14.45 -4.18
C LYS A 66 0.06 -13.13 -4.06
N ARG A 67 -0.07 -12.25 -5.05
CA ARG A 67 0.51 -10.90 -5.01
C ARG A 67 -0.11 -10.04 -3.91
N ALA A 68 -1.43 -10.08 -3.71
CA ALA A 68 -2.09 -9.34 -2.65
C ALA A 68 -1.53 -9.73 -1.27
N ILE A 69 -1.46 -11.04 -0.98
CA ILE A 69 -0.87 -11.58 0.25
C ILE A 69 0.58 -11.11 0.43
N GLY A 70 1.40 -11.24 -0.61
CA GLY A 70 2.80 -10.82 -0.54
C GLY A 70 2.98 -9.30 -0.39
N ILE A 71 2.10 -8.49 -0.99
CA ILE A 71 2.08 -7.03 -0.80
C ILE A 71 1.71 -6.71 0.64
N GLN A 72 0.71 -7.38 1.21
CA GLN A 72 0.31 -7.18 2.59
C GLN A 72 1.46 -7.53 3.56
N GLN A 73 2.13 -8.67 3.35
CA GLN A 73 3.30 -9.07 4.13
C GLN A 73 4.43 -8.04 4.04
N PHE A 74 4.77 -7.61 2.82
CA PHE A 74 5.78 -6.56 2.60
C PHE A 74 5.48 -5.28 3.38
N LEU A 75 4.22 -4.80 3.34
CA LEU A 75 3.82 -3.58 4.03
C LEU A 75 3.83 -3.74 5.56
N GLN A 76 3.49 -4.93 6.07
CA GLN A 76 3.58 -5.25 7.50
C GLN A 76 5.03 -5.30 7.99
N GLU A 77 5.93 -5.93 7.23
CA GLU A 77 7.36 -5.94 7.55
C GLU A 77 7.95 -4.51 7.51
N LEU A 78 7.53 -3.72 6.52
CA LEU A 78 7.93 -2.32 6.38
C LEU A 78 7.51 -1.48 7.59
N SER A 79 6.24 -1.58 8.01
CA SER A 79 5.71 -0.81 9.14
C SER A 79 6.30 -1.26 10.49
N SER A 80 6.69 -2.52 10.60
CA SER A 80 7.33 -3.07 11.81
C SER A 80 8.79 -2.59 11.98
N ASN A 81 9.42 -2.08 10.93
CA ASN A 81 10.79 -1.59 10.99
C ASN A 81 10.84 -0.07 11.14
N TYR A 82 11.04 0.39 12.37
CA TYR A 82 11.06 1.82 12.71
C TYR A 82 12.04 2.66 11.86
N LYS A 83 13.21 2.10 11.50
CA LYS A 83 14.20 2.84 10.68
C LYS A 83 13.72 3.03 9.24
N LEU A 84 12.98 2.07 8.70
CA LEU A 84 12.45 2.15 7.35
C LEU A 84 11.23 3.04 7.30
N ILE A 85 10.24 2.84 8.17
CA ILE A 85 8.99 3.59 8.10
C ILE A 85 9.19 5.09 8.34
N ASN A 86 10.19 5.49 9.15
CA ASN A 86 10.57 6.88 9.39
C ASN A 86 11.65 7.41 8.43
N SER A 87 12.02 6.65 7.39
CA SER A 87 12.96 7.13 6.37
C SER A 87 12.30 8.16 5.44
N ASP A 88 13.13 9.05 4.90
CA ASP A 88 12.70 10.02 3.88
C ASP A 88 12.12 9.31 2.66
N GLU A 89 12.65 8.14 2.29
CA GLU A 89 12.13 7.36 1.17
C GLU A 89 10.70 6.89 1.38
N CYS A 90 10.35 6.43 2.59
CA CYS A 90 8.99 6.02 2.91
C CYS A 90 8.04 7.22 2.97
N SER A 91 8.46 8.30 3.62
CA SER A 91 7.67 9.53 3.72
C SER A 91 7.37 10.14 2.33
N GLN A 92 8.39 10.24 1.47
CA GLN A 92 8.23 10.72 0.09
C GLN A 92 7.33 9.80 -0.73
N PHE A 93 7.47 8.48 -0.57
CA PHE A 93 6.65 7.51 -1.27
C PHE A 93 5.17 7.64 -0.89
N LEU A 94 4.87 7.66 0.41
CA LEU A 94 3.51 7.79 0.94
C LEU A 94 2.88 9.13 0.54
N THR A 95 3.62 10.24 0.67
CA THR A 95 3.17 11.57 0.25
C THR A 95 2.80 11.60 -1.23
N LYS A 96 3.65 11.00 -2.08
CA LYS A 96 3.38 10.89 -3.51
C LYS A 96 2.15 10.02 -3.80
N GLN A 97 2.00 8.89 -3.11
CA GLN A 97 0.81 8.04 -3.29
C GLN A 97 -0.47 8.71 -2.80
N LYS A 98 -0.41 9.46 -1.70
CA LYS A 98 -1.54 10.23 -1.16
C LYS A 98 -2.04 11.30 -2.13
N HIS A 99 -1.14 11.92 -2.91
CA HIS A 99 -1.52 12.85 -3.97
C HIS A 99 -2.26 12.17 -5.13
N TYR A 100 -1.96 10.89 -5.41
CA TYR A 100 -2.65 10.11 -6.44
C TYR A 100 -3.89 9.36 -5.91
N GLY A 101 -3.95 9.10 -4.60
CA GLY A 101 -5.02 8.36 -3.93
C GLY A 101 -6.27 9.22 -3.79
N THR A 102 -7.42 8.63 -4.10
CA THR A 102 -8.73 9.29 -4.00
C THR A 102 -9.45 8.80 -2.75
N HIS A 103 -10.00 9.74 -1.98
CA HIS A 103 -10.74 9.60 -0.70
C HIS A 103 -9.88 9.47 0.57
N ILE A 104 -9.75 10.61 1.27
CA ILE A 104 -9.42 10.66 2.71
C ILE A 104 -10.71 10.31 3.45
N ILE A 105 -10.70 9.25 4.25
CA ILE A 105 -11.73 9.02 5.28
C ILE A 105 -11.12 9.59 6.56
N ASP A 106 -11.37 10.87 6.80
CA ASP A 106 -10.90 11.50 8.03
C ASP A 106 -11.80 11.04 9.18
N LEU A 107 -11.33 10.07 9.97
CA LEU A 107 -12.04 9.61 11.17
C LEU A 107 -11.89 10.57 12.36
N THR A 108 -11.18 11.69 12.20
CA THR A 108 -11.11 12.73 13.24
C THR A 108 -12.28 13.72 13.17
N GLU A 109 -13.07 13.72 12.09
CA GLU A 109 -14.35 14.44 11.98
C GLU A 109 -15.52 13.55 12.41
N ILE A 110 -15.49 13.03 13.65
CA ILE A 110 -16.73 12.58 14.28
C ILE A 110 -17.46 13.86 14.70
N GLU A 111 -18.38 14.35 13.87
CA GLU A 111 -19.40 15.29 14.33
C GLU A 111 -20.22 14.58 15.42
N GLU A 112 -19.96 14.91 16.69
CA GLU A 112 -20.87 14.58 17.79
C GLU A 112 -22.21 15.28 17.51
N PHE A 113 -23.15 14.57 16.90
CA PHE A 113 -24.55 14.98 16.93
C PHE A 113 -25.06 14.78 18.34
N SER A 114 -25.15 15.87 19.11
CA SER A 114 -26.00 15.91 20.29
C SER A 114 -27.44 15.72 19.85
N LEU A 115 -28.07 14.63 20.27
CA LEU A 115 -29.53 14.53 20.23
C LEU A 115 -30.07 15.46 21.30
N ASP A 116 -30.63 16.60 20.90
CA ASP A 116 -31.45 17.42 21.78
C ASP A 116 -32.65 16.55 22.24
N THR A 117 -32.65 16.17 23.51
CA THR A 117 -33.82 15.64 24.22
C THR A 117 -34.53 16.73 25.00
#